data_AF-A0A2X3L5S3-F1
#
_entry.id   AF-A0A2X3L5S3-F1
#
_cell.length_a   1.000
_cell.length_b   1.000
_cell.length_c   1.000
_cell.angle_alpha   90.00
_cell.angle_beta   90.00
_cell.angle_gamma   90.00
#
_symmetry.space_group_name_H-M   'P 1'
#
loop_
_entity.id
_entity.type
_entity.pdbx_description
1 polymer ?
#
loop_
_entity_poly.entity_id
_entity_poly.type
_entity_poly.pdbx_seq_one_letter_code
_entity_poly.pdbx_strand_id
1 'polypeptide(L)' 'MKSFDSQVRYNPVNKGWRLTLRVKLKDEKKTTEMRAALVNGEQTLSETWSYQLPANE' A
#
# COMPACT_ATOMS: atom_id res chain seq x y z
N MET A 1 -3.74 15.21 11.38
CA MET A 1 -2.50 14.41 11.35
C MET A 1 -2.77 13.13 10.58
N LYS A 2 -2.24 12.98 9.35
CA LYS A 2 -2.36 11.74 8.54
C LYS A 2 -1.26 10.79 9.03
N SER A 3 -1.62 9.75 9.77
CA SER A 3 -0.68 8.66 10.08
C SER A 3 -0.85 7.57 9.02
N PHE A 4 0.02 7.58 8.01
CA PHE A 4 0.20 6.51 7.03
C PHE A 4 1.47 5.75 7.43
N ASP A 5 1.39 4.43 7.49
CA ASP A 5 2.53 3.56 7.77
C ASP A 5 2.66 2.53 6.65
N SER A 6 3.88 2.33 6.16
CA SER A 6 4.18 1.32 5.16
C SER A 6 5.42 0.54 5.56
N GLN A 7 5.34 -0.77 5.42
CA GLN A 7 6.46 -1.65 5.71
C GLN A 7 6.62 -2.71 4.64
N VAL A 8 7.86 -2.87 4.16
CA VAL A 8 8.24 -3.92 3.23
C VAL A 8 9.12 -4.91 3.97
N ARG A 9 8.79 -6.21 3.89
CA ARG A 9 9.57 -7.29 4.51
C ARG A 9 9.80 -8.41 3.52
N TYR A 10 11.00 -8.98 3.52
CA TYR A 10 11.26 -10.19 2.75
C TYR A 10 10.48 -11.37 3.35
N ASN A 11 9.88 -12.19 2.48
CA ASN A 11 9.21 -13.43 2.85
C ASN A 11 10.03 -14.63 2.32
N PRO A 12 10.68 -15.40 3.20
CA PRO A 12 11.55 -16.50 2.77
C PRO A 12 10.78 -17.68 2.15
N VAL A 13 9.49 -17.84 2.44
CA VAL A 13 8.70 -19.00 1.98
C VAL A 13 8.45 -18.93 0.47
N ASN A 14 8.07 -17.76 -0.03
CA ASN A 14 7.81 -17.55 -1.46
C ASN A 14 8.95 -16.80 -2.18
N LYS A 15 10.05 -16.52 -1.47
CA LYS A 15 11.22 -15.78 -1.95
C LYS A 15 10.86 -14.40 -2.54
N GLY A 16 9.81 -13.78 -2.03
CA GLY A 16 9.29 -12.49 -2.50
C GLY A 16 9.33 -11.41 -1.42
N TRP A 17 8.90 -10.21 -1.80
CA TRP A 17 8.74 -9.08 -0.88
C TRP A 17 7.26 -8.88 -0.54
N ARG A 18 6.97 -8.64 0.73
CA ARG A 18 5.62 -8.35 1.23
C ARG A 18 5.52 -6.90 1.66
N LEU A 19 4.58 -6.19 1.06
CA LEU A 19 4.16 -4.85 1.49
C LEU A 19 3.01 -4.99 2.52
N THR A 20 3.10 -4.25 3.61
CA THR A 20 2.00 -4.03 4.56
C THR A 20 1.72 -2.52 4.61
N LEU A 21 0.48 -2.12 4.38
CA LEU A 21 0.03 -0.73 4.43
C LEU A 21 -0.95 -0.55 5.59
N ARG A 22 -0.75 0.51 6.39
CA ARG A 22 -1.69 0.94 7.42
C ARG A 22 -2.10 2.38 7.14
N VAL A 23 -3.39 2.59 6.93
CA VAL A 23 -3.92 3.89 6.53
C VAL A 23 -4.97 4.33 7.53
N LYS A 24 -4.81 5.55 8.06
CA LYS A 24 -5.87 6.22 8.81
C LYS A 24 -6.64 7.13 7.88
N LEU A 25 -7.93 6.84 7.70
CA LEU A 25 -8.81 7.64 6.86
C LEU A 25 -9.02 9.02 7.48
N LYS A 26 -9.08 10.04 6.62
CA LYS A 26 -9.41 11.41 7.04
C LYS A 26 -10.92 11.61 7.16
N ASP A 27 -11.67 10.99 6.24
CA ASP A 27 -13.11 11.11 6.11
C ASP A 27 -13.61 9.78 5.54
N GLU A 28 -14.31 9.01 6.37
CA GLU A 28 -14.85 7.70 6.00
C GLU A 28 -16.00 7.83 5.00
N LYS A 29 -16.61 9.02 4.87
CA LYS A 29 -17.70 9.26 3.92
C LYS A 29 -17.22 9.51 2.49
N LYS A 30 -15.91 9.49 2.27
CA LYS A 30 -15.29 9.69 0.95
C LYS A 30 -14.48 8.48 0.56
N THR A 31 -14.63 8.11 -0.70
CA THR A 31 -13.79 7.11 -1.34
C THR A 31 -12.32 7.50 -1.20
N THR A 32 -11.49 6.53 -0.83
CA THR A 32 -10.04 6.70 -0.73
C THR A 32 -9.34 5.76 -1.69
N GLU A 33 -8.60 6.33 -2.64
CA GLU A 33 -7.74 5.56 -3.55
C GLU A 33 -6.34 5.37 -2.98
N MET A 34 -5.79 4.18 -3.16
CA MET A 34 -4.45 3.79 -2.76
C MET A 34 -3.74 3.11 -3.91
N ARG A 35 -2.50 3.53 -4.17
CA ARG A 35 -1.63 2.93 -5.19
C ARG A 35 -0.26 2.65 -4.60
N ALA A 36 0.30 1.50 -4.91
CA ALA A 36 1.63 1.12 -4.44
C ALA A 36 2.36 0.25 -5.48
N ALA A 37 3.66 0.46 -5.61
CA ALA A 37 4.56 -0.41 -6.35
C ALA A 37 5.85 -0.58 -5.54
N LEU A 38 6.46 -1.77 -5.62
CA LEU A 38 7.80 -1.99 -5.07
C LEU A 38 8.83 -1.39 -6.02
N VAL A 39 9.76 -0.64 -5.47
CA VAL A 39 10.87 -0.01 -6.21
C VAL A 39 12.19 -0.28 -5.51
N ASN A 40 13.27 -0.36 -6.29
CA ASN A 40 14.64 -0.39 -5.79
C ASN A 40 15.46 0.63 -6.57
N GLY A 41 15.73 1.78 -5.93
CA GLY A 41 16.26 2.95 -6.63
C GLY A 41 15.30 3.39 -7.74
N GLU A 42 15.80 3.45 -8.97
CA GLU A 42 15.02 3.83 -10.15
C GLU A 42 14.27 2.65 -10.79
N GLN A 43 14.55 1.40 -10.37
CA GLN A 43 13.93 0.22 -10.94
C GLN A 43 12.58 -0.07 -10.28
N THR A 44 11.53 -0.17 -11.10
CA THR A 44 10.23 -0.71 -10.67
C THR A 44 10.29 -2.23 -10.65
N LEU A 45 9.99 -2.82 -9.49
CA LEU A 45 10.10 -4.27 -9.23
C LEU A 45 8.77 -5.01 -9.28
N SER A 46 7.66 -4.30 -9.20
CA SER A 46 6.31 -4.89 -9.27
C SER A 46 5.40 -4.06 -10.14
N GLU A 47 4.29 -4.66 -10.57
CA GLU A 47 3.14 -3.90 -11.02
C GLU A 47 2.66 -2.89 -9.97
N THR A 48 1.88 -1.90 -10.41
CA THR A 48 1.21 -0.98 -9.50
C THR A 48 -0.07 -1.62 -8.98
N TRP A 49 -0.06 -2.02 -7.71
CA TRP A 49 -1.26 -2.36 -7.00
C TRP A 49 -2.14 -1.11 -6.85
N SER A 50 -3.41 -1.23 -7.22
CA SER A 50 -4.39 -0.15 -7.13
C SER A 50 -5.61 -0.65 -6.39
N TYR A 51 -5.99 0.04 -5.31
CA TYR A 51 -7.16 -0.29 -4.51
C TYR A 51 -7.95 0.97 -4.21
N GLN A 52 -9.26 0.85 -4.31
CA GLN A 52 -10.19 1.90 -3.96
C GLN A 52 -10.99 1.43 -2.76
N LEU A 53 -10.81 2.10 -1.63
CA LEU A 53 -11.64 1.90 -0.45
C LEU A 53 -12.93 2.71 -0.63
N PRO A 54 -14.11 2.07 -0.73
CA PRO A 54 -15.37 2.77 -0.88
C PRO A 54 -15.66 3.68 0.33
N ALA A 55 -16.53 4.65 0.12
CA ALA A 55 -17.08 5.43 1.23
C ALA A 55 -17.97 4.56 2.13
N ASN A 56 -17.87 4.78 3.44
CA ASN A 56 -18.67 4.16 4.50
C ASN A 56 -18.49 2.63 4.63
N GLU A 57 -17.29 2.11 4.35
CA GLU A 57 -16.90 0.75 4.76
C GLU A 57 -16.61 0.62 6.27
#